data_AF-A0A7J6FZ30-F1
#
_entry.id   AF-A0A7J6FZ30-F1
#
_cell.length_a   1.000
_cell.length_b   1.000
_cell.length_c   1.000
_cell.angle_alpha   90.00
_cell.angle_beta   90.00
_cell.angle_gamma   90.00
#
_symmetry.space_group_name_H-M   'P 1'
#
loop_
_entity.id
_entity.type
_entity.pdbx_description
1 polymer ?
#
loop_
_entity_poly.entity_id
_entity_poly.type
_entity_poly.pdbx_seq_one_letter_code
_entity_poly.pdbx_strand_id
1 'polypeptide(L)'
;MTVVTTLSVTTNGWMIWLVLSSTPRFSSHIFLSSIVTVAIIQILAPLNMIKCFNLAGRPYDRFACHYYPYSSLYLNSERLHILISDFGLLIITLVLYQLGSTKGLSWVVFMYGMPLLIGNSILIVIAYLNHTHLALPHYDSSKWD
;
A
#
# COMPACT_ATOMS: atom_id res chain seq x y z
N MET A 1 -29.87 -52.14 10.43
CA MET A 1 -28.94 -52.27 9.29
C MET A 1 -28.56 -50.88 8.83
N THR A 2 -27.39 -50.38 9.27
CA THR A 2 -26.13 -50.26 8.48
C THR A 2 -26.19 -49.05 7.52
N VAL A 3 -25.30 -48.05 7.46
CA VAL A 3 -24.08 -47.60 8.16
C VAL A 3 -23.61 -46.38 7.34
N VAL A 4 -23.15 -45.30 8.00
CA VAL A 4 -21.98 -44.42 7.67
C VAL A 4 -22.00 -43.70 6.30
N THR A 5 -21.89 -42.37 6.21
CA THR A 5 -20.57 -41.71 6.16
C THR A 5 -20.61 -40.20 6.49
N THR A 6 -19.63 -39.83 7.31
CA THR A 6 -19.07 -38.50 7.56
C THR A 6 -18.67 -37.75 6.27
N LEU A 7 -19.06 -36.49 6.13
CA LEU A 7 -18.39 -35.55 5.22
C LEU A 7 -17.57 -34.55 6.03
N SER A 8 -16.28 -34.87 6.04
CA SER A 8 -15.14 -34.07 6.45
C SER A 8 -15.25 -32.61 5.99
N VAL A 9 -15.31 -31.66 6.94
CA VAL A 9 -15.00 -30.25 6.66
C VAL A 9 -13.48 -30.12 6.62
N THR A 10 -12.92 -30.61 5.52
CA THR A 10 -11.54 -30.33 5.15
C THR A 10 -11.56 -29.74 3.75
N THR A 11 -10.74 -28.71 3.58
CA THR A 11 -10.28 -28.15 2.30
C THR A 11 -11.31 -27.33 1.50
N ASN A 12 -11.10 -26.02 1.46
CA ASN A 12 -10.55 -25.33 0.29
C ASN A 12 -10.92 -23.83 0.39
N GLY A 13 -9.91 -22.97 0.58
CA GLY A 13 -10.07 -21.51 0.54
C GLY A 13 -10.71 -20.98 -0.76
N TRP A 14 -10.79 -21.83 -1.79
CA TRP A 14 -11.49 -21.61 -3.05
C TRP A 14 -13.02 -21.47 -2.91
N MET A 15 -13.66 -22.06 -1.88
CA MET A 15 -15.12 -21.93 -1.67
C MET A 15 -15.51 -20.55 -1.13
N ILE A 16 -14.62 -19.85 -0.41
CA ILE A 16 -14.85 -18.45 0.01
C ILE A 16 -14.89 -17.54 -1.22
N TRP A 17 -14.08 -17.85 -2.23
CA TRP A 17 -14.03 -17.10 -3.49
C TRP A 17 -15.35 -17.20 -4.29
N LEU A 18 -16.00 -18.37 -4.27
CA LEU A 18 -17.30 -18.57 -4.92
C LEU A 18 -18.43 -17.78 -4.25
N VAL A 19 -18.45 -17.70 -2.91
CA VAL A 19 -19.50 -16.98 -2.16
C VAL A 19 -19.39 -15.46 -2.34
N LEU A 20 -18.19 -14.91 -2.49
CA LEU A 20 -17.99 -13.47 -2.72
C LEU A 20 -18.30 -13.03 -4.17
N SER A 21 -18.29 -13.96 -5.13
CA SER A 21 -18.58 -13.67 -6.54
C SER A 21 -20.08 -13.51 -6.86
N SER A 22 -20.97 -13.88 -5.93
CA SER A 22 -22.42 -13.93 -6.15
C SER A 22 -23.14 -12.61 -5.87
N THR A 23 -22.45 -11.55 -5.45
CA THR A 23 -23.09 -10.25 -5.21
C THR A 23 -23.32 -9.51 -6.53
N PRO A 24 -24.57 -9.16 -6.89
CA PRO A 24 -24.93 -8.64 -8.21
C PRO A 24 -24.43 -7.20 -8.49
N ARG A 25 -23.66 -6.61 -7.58
CA ARG A 25 -23.16 -5.22 -7.67
C ARG A 25 -21.68 -5.13 -8.05
N PHE A 26 -21.02 -6.26 -8.25
CA PHE A 26 -19.59 -6.33 -8.52
C PHE A 26 -19.36 -6.69 -9.99
N SER A 27 -19.39 -5.68 -10.87
CA SER A 27 -19.03 -5.87 -12.27
C SER A 27 -17.54 -6.21 -12.36
N SER A 28 -17.19 -7.25 -13.12
CA SER A 28 -15.80 -7.66 -13.36
C SER A 28 -14.93 -6.51 -13.89
N HIS A 29 -15.52 -5.59 -14.66
CA HIS A 29 -14.84 -4.39 -15.15
C HIS A 29 -14.50 -3.38 -14.05
N ILE A 30 -15.32 -3.27 -13.01
CA ILE A 30 -15.07 -2.39 -11.85
C ILE A 30 -13.97 -2.98 -10.97
N PHE A 31 -13.92 -4.31 -10.83
CA PHE A 31 -12.89 -4.98 -10.04
C PHE A 31 -11.51 -4.89 -10.71
N LEU A 32 -11.42 -5.21 -12.01
CA LEU A 32 -10.16 -5.07 -12.74
C LEU A 32 -9.70 -3.61 -12.80
N SER A 33 -10.60 -2.65 -13.02
CA SER A 33 -10.23 -1.24 -13.03
C SER A 33 -9.74 -0.78 -11.66
N SER A 34 -10.38 -1.23 -10.57
CA SER A 34 -9.96 -0.91 -9.20
C SER A 34 -8.59 -1.52 -8.86
N ILE A 35 -8.31 -2.76 -9.28
CA ILE A 35 -6.99 -3.38 -9.09
C ILE A 35 -5.92 -2.62 -9.87
N VAL A 36 -6.19 -2.24 -11.12
CA VAL A 36 -5.25 -1.47 -11.95
C VAL A 36 -4.99 -0.09 -11.34
N THR A 37 -6.03 0.62 -10.87
CA THR A 37 -5.87 1.91 -10.19
C THR A 37 -5.10 1.78 -8.89
N VAL A 38 -5.38 0.76 -8.06
CA VAL A 38 -4.63 0.51 -6.83
C VAL A 38 -3.19 0.15 -7.15
N ALA A 39 -2.91 -0.67 -8.17
CA ALA A 39 -1.55 -1.00 -8.59
C ALA A 39 -0.80 0.23 -9.12
N ILE A 40 -1.45 1.13 -9.85
CA ILE A 40 -0.86 2.40 -10.30
C ILE A 40 -0.52 3.29 -9.11
N ILE A 41 -1.43 3.43 -8.13
CA ILE A 41 -1.16 4.13 -6.88
C ILE A 41 -0.02 3.43 -6.13
N GLN A 42 0.04 2.10 -6.14
CA GLN A 42 1.08 1.31 -5.48
C GLN A 42 2.42 1.32 -6.17
N ILE A 43 2.49 1.72 -7.43
CA ILE A 43 3.74 1.88 -8.15
C ILE A 43 4.18 3.35 -8.07
N LEU A 44 3.25 4.31 -8.20
CA LEU A 44 3.53 5.75 -8.14
C LEU A 44 3.74 6.29 -6.71
N ALA A 45 3.06 5.76 -5.69
CA ALA A 45 3.21 6.18 -4.30
C ALA A 45 4.57 5.80 -3.69
N PRO A 46 5.13 4.60 -3.94
CA PRO A 46 6.51 4.29 -3.54
C PRO A 46 7.56 4.79 -4.55
N LEU A 47 7.21 5.06 -5.81
CA LEU A 47 8.15 5.71 -6.74
C LEU A 47 8.21 7.22 -6.50
N ASN A 48 8.55 7.65 -5.28
CA ASN A 48 9.22 8.91 -4.91
C ASN A 48 8.72 10.27 -5.45
N MET A 49 7.83 10.37 -6.43
CA MET A 49 7.51 11.62 -7.13
C MET A 49 6.65 12.53 -6.27
N ILE A 50 5.66 11.99 -5.55
CA ILE A 50 4.84 12.80 -4.64
C ILE A 50 5.67 13.33 -3.46
N LYS A 51 6.63 12.53 -2.95
CA LYS A 51 7.51 12.93 -1.84
C LYS A 51 8.63 13.87 -2.27
N CYS A 52 9.19 13.67 -3.46
CA CYS A 52 10.25 14.53 -4.00
C CYS A 52 9.73 15.88 -4.47
N PHE A 53 8.48 15.95 -4.93
CA PHE A 53 7.96 17.14 -5.63
C PHE A 53 6.69 17.71 -4.98
N ASN A 54 6.29 17.24 -3.81
CA ASN A 54 5.12 17.73 -3.06
C ASN A 54 3.84 17.83 -3.93
N LEU A 55 3.64 16.87 -4.83
CA LEU A 55 2.61 16.93 -5.89
C LEU A 55 1.17 17.01 -5.36
N ALA A 56 0.92 16.52 -4.15
CA ALA A 56 -0.41 16.49 -3.52
C ALA A 56 -0.47 17.23 -2.18
N GLY A 57 0.59 17.97 -1.82
CA GLY A 57 0.67 18.66 -0.54
C GLY A 57 0.28 20.13 -0.61
N ARG A 58 0.31 20.81 0.54
CA ARG A 58 0.08 22.26 0.59
C ARG A 58 1.16 23.01 -0.19
N PRO A 59 0.85 24.18 -0.79
CA PRO A 59 1.88 25.03 -1.39
C PRO A 59 2.83 25.53 -0.30
N TYR A 60 4.13 25.61 -0.64
CA TYR A 60 5.18 26.17 0.20
C TYR A 60 5.99 27.18 -0.62
N ASP A 61 6.51 28.22 0.04
CA ASP A 61 7.32 29.27 -0.60
C ASP A 61 8.69 28.78 -1.10
N ARG A 62 9.11 27.57 -0.69
CA ARG A 62 10.37 26.94 -1.06
C ARG A 62 10.13 25.52 -1.54
N PHE A 63 11.12 24.95 -2.22
CA PHE A 63 11.05 23.58 -2.73
C PHE A 63 10.77 22.58 -1.60
N ALA A 64 9.63 21.90 -1.72
CA ALA A 64 9.14 20.93 -0.75
C ALA A 64 9.49 19.51 -1.21
N CYS A 65 10.47 18.90 -0.55
CA CYS A 65 10.98 17.57 -0.86
C CYS A 65 11.33 16.84 0.44
N HIS A 66 10.84 15.60 0.58
CA HIS A 66 11.04 14.77 1.77
C HIS A 66 12.51 14.36 1.98
N TYR A 67 13.27 14.25 0.88
CA TYR A 67 14.69 13.86 0.88
C TYR A 67 15.63 15.07 0.94
N TYR A 68 15.10 16.28 1.12
CA TYR A 68 15.90 17.49 1.19
C TYR A 68 15.89 18.05 2.63
N PRO A 69 17.02 18.02 3.35
CA PRO A 69 17.08 18.45 4.75
C PRO A 69 16.70 19.92 4.98
N TYR A 70 16.86 20.77 3.96
CA TYR A 70 16.49 22.19 4.04
C TYR A 70 15.11 22.48 3.45
N SER A 71 14.28 21.46 3.27
CA SER A 71 12.90 21.63 2.82
C SER A 71 12.08 22.39 3.86
N SER A 72 11.09 23.16 3.38
CA SER A 72 10.10 23.86 4.20
C SER A 72 9.18 22.93 4.99
N LEU A 73 9.28 21.61 4.79
CA LEU A 73 8.51 20.59 5.48
C LEU A 73 8.96 20.33 6.93
N TYR A 74 10.21 20.64 7.26
CA TYR A 74 10.84 20.17 8.50
C TYR A 74 11.44 21.29 9.35
N LEU A 75 11.54 21.02 10.64
CA LEU A 75 12.29 21.87 11.56
C LEU A 75 13.80 21.62 11.45
N ASN A 76 14.60 22.61 11.84
CA ASN A 76 16.07 22.49 11.83
C ASN A 76 16.60 21.30 12.64
N SER A 77 15.91 20.90 13.71
CA SER A 77 16.26 19.77 14.56
C SER A 77 16.04 18.40 13.90
N GLU A 78 15.17 18.31 12.89
CA GLU A 78 14.81 17.04 12.24
C GLU A 78 15.75 16.67 11.09
N ARG A 79 16.63 17.60 10.69
CA ARG A 79 17.56 17.45 9.56
C ARG A 79 18.45 16.22 9.65
N LEU A 80 18.95 15.91 10.84
CA LEU A 80 19.78 14.73 11.05
C LEU A 80 18.99 13.44 10.82
N HIS A 81 17.71 13.39 11.19
CA HIS A 81 16.87 12.22 10.98
C HIS A 81 16.61 11.97 9.49
N ILE A 82 16.43 13.04 8.71
CA ILE A 82 16.28 12.95 7.25
C ILE A 82 17.54 12.34 6.64
N LEU A 83 18.72 12.86 7.00
CA LEU A 83 19.99 12.32 6.51
C LEU A 83 20.18 10.84 6.88
N ILE A 84 19.87 10.46 8.13
CA ILE A 84 19.96 9.06 8.58
C ILE A 84 19.01 8.16 7.77
N SER A 85 17.79 8.64 7.50
CA SER A 85 16.82 7.93 6.65
C SER A 85 17.35 7.74 5.23
N ASP A 86 17.92 8.78 4.63
CA ASP A 86 18.48 8.73 3.27
C ASP A 86 19.65 7.74 3.17
N PHE A 87 20.52 7.73 4.19
CA PHE A 87 21.58 6.73 4.31
C PHE A 87 21.02 5.31 4.42
N GLY A 88 19.96 5.11 5.22
CA GLY A 88 19.28 3.82 5.33
C GLY A 88 18.75 3.33 3.97
N LEU A 89 18.14 4.22 3.19
CA LEU A 89 17.63 3.90 1.85
C LEU A 89 18.76 3.50 0.89
N LEU A 90 19.89 4.21 0.94
CA LEU A 90 21.08 3.88 0.15
C LEU A 90 21.61 2.49 0.51
N ILE A 91 21.74 2.18 1.80
CA ILE A 91 22.22 0.88 2.28
C ILE A 91 21.30 -0.25 1.80
N ILE A 92 19.98 -0.12 1.97
CA ILE A 92 19.03 -1.14 1.51
C ILE A 92 19.10 -1.34 0.00
N THR A 93 19.26 -0.25 -0.76
CA THR A 93 19.40 -0.32 -2.22
C THR A 93 20.65 -1.08 -2.63
N LEU A 94 21.79 -0.84 -1.96
CA LEU A 94 23.03 -1.60 -2.20
C LEU A 94 22.89 -3.08 -1.85
N VAL A 95 22.24 -3.40 -0.73
CA VAL A 95 21.97 -4.79 -0.32
C VAL A 95 21.10 -5.51 -1.37
N LEU A 96 20.01 -4.87 -1.82
CA LEU A 96 19.14 -5.42 -2.85
C LEU A 96 19.84 -5.55 -4.19
N TYR A 97 20.71 -4.61 -4.55
CA TYR A 97 21.54 -4.69 -5.75
C TYR A 97 22.46 -5.92 -5.68
N GLN A 98 23.17 -6.11 -4.57
CA GLN A 98 24.06 -7.27 -4.39
C GLN A 98 23.30 -8.60 -4.39
N LEU A 99 22.11 -8.65 -3.78
CA LEU A 99 21.23 -9.82 -3.84
C LEU A 99 20.73 -10.08 -5.27
N GLY A 100 20.39 -9.03 -6.02
CA GLY A 100 19.99 -9.11 -7.43
C GLY A 100 21.13 -9.63 -8.30
N SER A 101 22.36 -9.17 -8.08
CA SER A 101 23.55 -9.64 -8.80
C SER A 101 23.91 -11.09 -8.50
N THR A 102 23.58 -11.61 -7.31
CA THR A 102 23.96 -12.97 -6.87
C THR A 102 22.85 -14.00 -7.06
N LYS A 103 21.58 -13.63 -6.87
CA LYS A 103 20.41 -14.53 -6.94
C LYS A 103 19.52 -14.28 -8.15
N GLY A 104 19.78 -13.20 -8.89
CA GLY A 104 18.96 -12.75 -10.00
C GLY A 104 17.83 -11.81 -9.57
N LEU A 105 17.44 -10.92 -10.49
CA LEU A 105 16.40 -9.92 -10.24
C LEU A 105 15.04 -10.56 -9.89
N SER A 106 14.66 -11.64 -10.59
CA SER A 106 13.40 -12.34 -10.35
C SER A 106 13.30 -12.82 -8.89
N TRP A 107 14.39 -13.36 -8.34
CA TRP A 107 14.41 -13.82 -6.95
C TRP A 107 14.14 -12.67 -5.97
N VAL A 108 14.77 -11.51 -6.17
CA VAL A 108 14.53 -10.32 -5.35
C VAL A 108 13.08 -9.84 -5.45
N VAL A 109 12.52 -9.84 -6.66
CA VAL A 109 11.12 -9.44 -6.89
C VAL A 109 10.15 -10.41 -6.19
N PHE A 110 10.35 -11.72 -6.29
CA PHE A 110 9.47 -12.69 -5.65
C PHE A 110 9.60 -12.70 -4.12
N MET A 111 10.81 -12.54 -3.59
CA MET A 111 11.05 -12.62 -2.15
C MET A 111 10.76 -11.31 -1.40
N TYR A 112 10.91 -10.15 -2.06
CA TYR A 112 10.73 -8.85 -1.42
C TYR A 112 9.68 -8.00 -2.12
N GLY A 113 9.72 -7.90 -3.46
CA GLY A 113 8.79 -7.07 -4.23
C GLY A 113 7.32 -7.49 -4.08
N MET A 114 7.02 -8.77 -4.33
CA MET A 114 5.65 -9.30 -4.25
C MET A 114 5.06 -9.21 -2.84
N PRO A 115 5.74 -9.65 -1.76
CA PRO A 115 5.24 -9.48 -0.40
C PRO A 115 4.96 -8.01 -0.05
N LEU A 116 5.86 -7.09 -0.43
CA LEU A 116 5.65 -5.66 -0.21
C LEU A 116 4.42 -5.13 -0.96
N LEU A 117 4.24 -5.50 -2.22
CA LEU A 117 3.08 -5.08 -3.02
C LEU A 117 1.76 -5.61 -2.44
N ILE A 118 1.71 -6.89 -2.07
CA ILE A 118 0.51 -7.52 -1.50
C ILE A 118 0.19 -6.90 -0.15
N GLY A 119 1.17 -6.84 0.76
CA GLY A 119 0.99 -6.27 2.10
C GLY A 119 0.53 -4.82 2.04
N ASN A 120 1.18 -3.99 1.20
CA ASN A 120 0.78 -2.60 1.03
C ASN A 120 -0.62 -2.49 0.41
N SER A 121 -1.02 -3.42 -0.48
CA SER A 121 -2.36 -3.38 -1.11
C SER A 121 -3.44 -3.65 -0.07
N ILE A 122 -3.18 -4.60 0.84
CA ILE A 122 -4.05 -4.87 1.98
C ILE A 122 -4.14 -3.63 2.88
N LEU A 123 -3.03 -2.95 3.17
CA LEU A 123 -3.04 -1.73 3.99
C LEU A 123 -3.88 -0.61 3.37
N ILE A 124 -3.76 -0.38 2.06
CA ILE A 124 -4.59 0.61 1.35
C ILE A 124 -6.07 0.24 1.43
N VAL A 125 -6.41 -1.01 1.16
CA VAL A 125 -7.80 -1.47 1.22
C VAL A 125 -8.37 -1.31 2.63
N ILE A 126 -7.62 -1.70 3.65
CA ILE A 126 -8.03 -1.52 5.06
C ILE A 126 -8.23 -0.04 5.37
N ALA A 127 -7.27 0.83 5.02
CA ALA A 127 -7.38 2.26 5.27
C ALA A 127 -8.60 2.86 4.56
N TYR A 128 -8.83 2.51 3.29
CA TYR A 128 -10.01 2.93 2.52
C TYR A 128 -11.31 2.51 3.22
N LEU A 129 -11.43 1.23 3.61
CA LEU A 129 -12.62 0.71 4.28
C LEU A 129 -12.85 1.40 5.63
N ASN A 130 -11.79 1.64 6.39
CA ASN A 130 -11.86 2.31 7.69
C ASN A 130 -12.24 3.80 7.58
N HIS A 131 -11.78 4.49 6.53
CA HIS A 131 -12.09 5.90 6.29
C HIS A 131 -13.43 6.17 5.59
N THR A 132 -14.19 5.13 5.23
CA THR A 132 -15.50 5.28 4.53
C THR A 132 -16.70 4.92 5.41
N HIS A 133 -16.52 4.76 6.72
CA HIS A 133 -17.65 4.43 7.59
C HIS A 133 -18.61 5.62 7.74
N LEU A 134 -19.82 5.48 7.17
CA LEU A 134 -20.86 6.52 7.08
C LEU A 134 -21.28 7.11 8.44
N ALA A 135 -21.06 6.41 9.55
CA ALA A 135 -21.39 6.90 10.89
C ALA A 135 -20.28 7.74 11.55
N LEU A 136 -19.18 8.09 10.84
CA LEU A 136 -18.22 9.04 11.41
C LEU A 136 -18.88 10.42 11.55
N PRO A 137 -18.88 11.04 12.75
CA PRO A 137 -19.45 12.38 12.99
C PRO A 137 -18.80 13.53 12.21
N HIS A 138 -17.80 13.24 11.37
CA HIS A 138 -17.11 14.21 10.54
C HIS A 138 -17.98 14.77 9.39
N TYR A 139 -19.12 14.13 9.10
CA TYR A 139 -20.13 14.63 8.15
C TYR A 139 -21.35 15.25 8.84
N ASP A 140 -21.35 15.38 10.17
CA ASP A 140 -22.38 16.12 10.89
C ASP A 140 -22.00 17.62 10.88
N SER A 141 -22.61 18.36 9.95
CA SER A 141 -22.43 19.81 9.83
C SER A 141 -22.89 20.59 11.06
N SER A 142 -23.56 19.95 12.04
CA SER A 142 -24.02 20.59 13.28
C SER A 142 -23.00 20.59 14.43
N LYS A 143 -21.83 19.97 14.24
CA LYS A 143 -20.82 19.78 15.32
C LYS A 143 -19.54 20.58 15.15
N TRP A 144 -19.45 21.40 14.10
CA TRP A 144 -18.28 22.23 13.81
C TRP A 144 -18.59 23.74 13.85
N ASP A 145 -19.66 24.12 14.56
CA ASP A 145 -19.89 25.48 15.08
C ASP A 145 -19.73 25.49 16.62
#